data_AF-A0A9W2YX61-F1
#
_entry.id   AF-A0A9W2YX61-F1
#
_cell.length_a   1.000
_cell.length_b   1.000
_cell.length_c   1.000
_cell.angle_alpha   90.00
_cell.angle_beta   90.00
_cell.angle_gamma   90.00
#
_symmetry.space_group_name_H-M   'P 1'
#
loop_
_entity.id
_entity.type
_entity.pdbx_description
1 polymer ?
#
loop_
_entity_poly.entity_id
_entity_poly.type
_entity_poly.pdbx_seq_one_letter_code
_entity_poly.pdbx_strand_id
1 'polypeptide(L)'
;MARFDYVLAVTMAISLIWGIVFLAMGTVIKFNFGKLVSAQLEELDTLDLESCKSATGQSICPVTKKVPEDIDLGDWVHLIGTFVILSGVLVTVFSAIGFVAALKHSTPLIVLFIVICLGATSVQFYLVQVATSEENGFHNSAKTQLKHKLNNEFTIEGTKSTFTLVFNAIQMTLGCCGINGVRDFNNLTFVEKFPDSKQTISTKSFAVPPSCCRKNRYFCTSCTDANYIALTRCAQMGASGTGTSAVSSKGCYRVMFEQVSDNSGHTIMGILLFIIVWEMLQIVFGILVKFTPPVVEEPPPPPPPPPEPVVSLPKIVEPEIEEEKFVAHARPSTFDHPDVNRIKSTEIW
;
A
#
# COMPACT_ATOMS: atom_id res chain seq x y z
N MET A 1 9.29 -24.36 -29.91
CA MET A 1 8.46 -24.68 -28.72
C MET A 1 8.64 -23.53 -27.74
N ALA A 2 7.57 -22.88 -27.28
CA ALA A 2 7.69 -21.73 -26.39
C ALA A 2 8.26 -22.18 -25.03
N ARG A 3 9.32 -21.51 -24.55
CA ARG A 3 9.93 -21.84 -23.26
C ARG A 3 9.15 -21.17 -22.11
N PHE A 4 8.00 -21.73 -21.78
CA PHE A 4 7.10 -21.18 -20.74
C PHE A 4 7.76 -21.11 -19.35
N ASP A 5 8.74 -21.97 -19.08
CA ASP A 5 9.47 -22.00 -17.81
C ASP A 5 10.22 -20.70 -17.55
N TYR A 6 10.80 -20.08 -18.58
CA TYR A 6 11.50 -18.81 -18.44
C TYR A 6 10.52 -17.66 -18.19
N VAL A 7 9.35 -17.69 -18.83
CA VAL A 7 8.30 -16.68 -18.61
C VAL A 7 7.77 -16.78 -17.18
N LEU A 8 7.50 -18.00 -16.70
CA LEU A 8 7.11 -18.23 -15.32
C LEU A 8 8.20 -17.78 -14.34
N ALA A 9 9.46 -18.13 -14.60
CA ALA A 9 10.57 -17.70 -13.75
C ALA A 9 10.71 -16.16 -13.69
N VAL A 10 10.61 -15.46 -14.83
CA VAL A 10 10.69 -14.00 -14.87
C VAL A 10 9.51 -13.36 -14.12
N THR A 11 8.28 -13.84 -14.33
CA THR A 11 7.11 -13.32 -13.60
C THR A 11 7.20 -13.57 -12.09
N MET A 12 7.74 -14.72 -11.67
CA MET A 12 8.00 -15.01 -10.25
C MET A 12 9.10 -14.12 -9.67
N ALA A 13 10.15 -13.84 -10.44
CA ALA A 13 11.21 -12.90 -10.01
C ALA A 13 10.66 -11.49 -9.79
N ILE A 14 9.74 -11.04 -10.66
CA ILE A 14 9.04 -9.74 -10.48
C ILE A 14 8.19 -9.77 -9.19
N SER A 15 7.40 -10.82 -8.97
CA SER A 15 6.61 -10.97 -7.74
C SER A 15 7.48 -11.03 -6.48
N LEU A 16 8.67 -11.63 -6.57
CA LEU A 16 9.64 -11.67 -5.47
C LEU A 16 10.12 -10.26 -5.09
N ILE A 17 10.44 -9.43 -6.09
CA ILE A 17 10.82 -8.02 -5.86
C ILE A 17 9.68 -7.27 -5.18
N TRP A 18 8.44 -7.44 -5.67
CA TRP A 18 7.26 -6.84 -5.03
C TRP A 18 7.05 -7.31 -3.59
N GLY A 19 7.27 -8.60 -3.29
CA GLY A 19 7.24 -9.13 -1.93
C GLY A 19 8.22 -8.43 -0.99
N ILE A 20 9.45 -8.19 -1.46
CA ILE A 20 10.48 -7.46 -0.70
C ILE A 20 10.08 -6.00 -0.49
N VAL A 21 9.48 -5.36 -1.50
CA VAL A 21 8.95 -3.98 -1.36
C VAL A 21 7.84 -3.92 -0.32
N PHE A 22 6.90 -4.88 -0.33
CA PHE A 22 5.84 -4.95 0.69
C PHE A 22 6.41 -5.18 2.09
N LEU A 23 7.45 -6.01 2.23
CA LEU A 23 8.15 -6.19 3.50
C LEU A 23 8.76 -4.89 4.00
N ALA A 24 9.49 -4.17 3.15
CA ALA A 24 10.10 -2.90 3.49
C ALA A 24 9.05 -1.83 3.84
N MET A 25 7.95 -1.77 3.08
CA MET A 25 6.85 -0.87 3.37
C MET A 25 6.17 -1.21 4.71
N GLY A 26 5.96 -2.50 4.98
CA GLY A 26 5.38 -2.97 6.23
C GLY A 26 6.24 -2.65 7.45
N THR A 27 7.57 -2.76 7.35
CA THR A 27 8.48 -2.36 8.43
C THR A 27 8.50 -0.86 8.63
N VAL A 28 8.48 -0.06 7.55
CA VAL A 28 8.36 1.40 7.65
C VAL A 28 7.04 1.80 8.31
N ILE A 29 5.92 1.20 7.92
CA ILE A 29 4.61 1.44 8.55
C ILE A 29 4.66 1.04 10.02
N LYS A 30 5.19 -0.14 10.37
CA LYS A 30 5.18 -0.62 11.76
C LYS A 30 6.05 0.22 12.70
N PHE A 31 7.20 0.69 12.24
CA PHE A 31 8.21 1.32 13.10
C PHE A 31 8.32 2.84 12.93
N ASN A 32 7.89 3.41 11.80
CA ASN A 32 8.00 4.84 11.50
C ASN A 32 6.65 5.53 11.27
N PHE A 33 5.53 4.91 11.68
CA PHE A 33 4.20 5.50 11.49
C PHE A 33 4.07 6.88 12.12
N GLY A 34 4.64 7.08 13.31
CA GLY A 34 4.59 8.38 14.02
C GLY A 34 5.14 9.52 13.16
N LYS A 35 6.24 9.30 12.43
CA LYS A 35 6.84 10.28 11.52
C LYS A 35 5.98 10.53 10.27
N LEU A 36 5.31 9.50 9.77
CA LEU A 36 4.41 9.62 8.63
C LEU A 36 3.14 10.42 9.00
N VAL A 37 2.61 10.16 10.19
CA VAL A 37 1.45 10.87 10.75
C VAL A 37 1.80 12.29 11.14
N SER A 38 2.99 12.54 11.69
CA SER A 38 3.41 13.91 12.02
C SER A 38 3.48 14.80 10.79
N ALA A 39 3.91 14.27 9.64
CA ALA A 39 3.91 15.01 8.38
C ALA A 39 2.48 15.35 7.89
N GLN A 40 1.50 14.48 8.14
CA GLN A 40 0.09 14.76 7.84
C GLN A 40 -0.53 15.73 8.86
N LEU A 41 -0.10 15.68 10.12
CA LEU A 41 -0.55 16.59 11.18
C LEU A 41 0.00 18.01 11.02
N GLU A 42 1.05 18.22 10.24
CA GLU A 42 1.56 19.56 9.90
C GLU A 42 0.48 20.39 9.16
N GLU A 43 -0.40 19.74 8.38
CA GLU A 43 -1.55 20.39 7.77
C GLU A 43 -2.58 20.87 8.82
N LEU A 44 -2.61 20.26 10.01
CA LEU A 44 -3.46 20.74 11.10
C LEU A 44 -2.87 21.95 11.85
N ASP A 45 -1.59 22.28 11.70
CA ASP A 45 -1.01 23.46 12.37
C ASP A 45 -1.52 24.78 11.77
N THR A 46 -2.12 24.74 10.58
CA THR A 46 -2.81 25.90 9.99
C THR A 46 -4.18 26.18 10.62
N LEU A 47 -4.67 25.34 11.54
CA LEU A 47 -5.92 25.57 12.26
C LEU A 47 -5.73 26.64 13.35
N ASP A 48 -6.64 27.61 13.36
CA ASP A 48 -6.72 28.58 14.45
C ASP A 48 -7.32 27.91 15.70
N LEU A 49 -6.44 27.53 16.62
CA LEU A 49 -6.77 26.91 17.90
C LEU A 49 -6.98 27.96 19.01
N GLU A 50 -7.03 29.26 18.70
CA GLU A 50 -7.34 30.26 19.72
C GLU A 50 -8.78 30.12 20.23
N SER A 51 -9.71 29.74 19.36
CA SER A 51 -11.13 29.58 19.70
C SER A 51 -11.41 28.47 20.73
N CYS A 52 -10.48 27.55 20.96
CA CYS A 52 -10.63 26.47 21.94
C CYS A 52 -9.89 26.72 23.26
N LYS A 53 -9.30 27.91 23.44
CA LYS A 53 -8.70 28.35 24.69
C LYS A 53 -9.66 29.27 25.45
N SER A 54 -9.85 28.99 26.73
CA SER A 54 -10.55 29.88 27.64
C SER A 54 -9.66 31.06 28.02
N ALA A 55 -10.26 32.16 28.47
CA ALA A 55 -9.55 33.32 29.02
C ALA A 55 -8.67 32.97 30.23
N THR A 56 -8.96 31.86 30.91
CA THR A 56 -8.20 31.32 32.05
C THR A 56 -7.02 30.42 31.66
N GLY A 57 -6.75 30.26 30.36
CA GLY A 57 -5.66 29.41 29.84
C GLY A 57 -5.98 27.91 29.77
N GLN A 58 -7.19 27.49 30.17
CA GLN A 58 -7.63 26.10 29.94
C GLN A 58 -7.99 25.86 28.47
N SER A 59 -7.54 24.74 27.91
CA SER A 59 -7.82 24.36 26.52
C SER A 59 -8.75 23.16 26.45
N ILE A 60 -9.86 23.31 25.73
CA ILE A 60 -10.71 22.20 25.27
C ILE A 60 -10.33 21.77 23.84
N CYS A 61 -9.13 22.14 23.41
CA CYS A 61 -8.68 21.95 22.05
C CYS A 61 -8.68 20.45 21.70
N PRO A 62 -9.39 20.05 20.64
CA PRO A 62 -9.48 18.65 20.25
C PRO A 62 -8.13 18.07 19.81
N VAL A 63 -7.21 18.94 19.36
CA VAL A 63 -5.86 18.60 18.92
C VAL A 63 -4.84 19.55 19.55
N THR A 64 -3.62 19.06 19.76
CA THR A 64 -2.48 19.86 20.25
C THR A 64 -1.54 20.22 19.11
N LYS A 65 -0.93 21.41 19.16
CA LYS A 65 0.08 21.85 18.17
C LYS A 65 1.35 20.99 18.17
N LYS A 66 1.67 20.37 19.32
CA LYS A 66 2.76 19.41 19.42
C LYS A 66 2.15 18.01 19.47
N VAL A 67 2.43 17.26 18.42
CA VAL A 67 2.18 15.84 18.36
C VAL A 67 3.29 15.16 19.18
N PRO A 68 2.98 14.30 20.17
CA PRO A 68 4.01 13.54 20.87
C PRO A 68 4.85 12.77 19.83
N GLU A 69 6.18 12.77 19.95
CA GLU A 69 7.04 11.99 19.05
C GLU A 69 6.72 10.48 19.14
N ASP A 70 6.17 10.06 20.29
CA ASP A 70 5.72 8.70 20.58
C ASP A 70 4.19 8.57 20.42
N ILE A 71 3.67 8.79 19.21
CA ILE A 71 2.26 8.48 18.91
C ILE A 71 2.10 6.96 18.88
N ASP A 72 1.78 6.37 20.02
CA ASP A 72 1.26 5.01 20.06
C ASP A 72 -0.23 5.06 19.72
N LEU A 73 -0.58 4.95 18.42
CA LEU A 73 -1.98 4.81 17.97
C LEU A 73 -2.64 3.50 18.44
N GLY A 74 -1.94 2.73 19.27
CA GLY A 74 -2.37 1.49 19.84
C GLY A 74 -2.18 0.31 18.89
N ASP A 75 -2.72 -0.82 19.32
CA ASP A 75 -2.57 -2.12 18.66
C ASP A 75 -2.96 -2.12 17.17
N TRP A 76 -3.79 -1.18 16.70
CA TRP A 76 -4.26 -1.15 15.32
C TRP A 76 -3.15 -0.88 14.30
N VAL A 77 -2.26 0.07 14.56
CA VAL A 77 -1.15 0.37 13.64
C VAL A 77 -0.14 -0.76 13.64
N HIS A 78 0.13 -1.33 14.82
CA HIS A 78 0.96 -2.52 14.93
C HIS A 78 0.34 -3.73 14.21
N LEU A 79 -0.98 -3.89 14.26
CA LEU A 79 -1.71 -4.95 13.57
C LEU A 79 -1.63 -4.77 12.05
N ILE A 80 -1.93 -3.58 11.53
CA ILE A 80 -1.85 -3.28 10.09
C ILE A 80 -0.41 -3.47 9.60
N GLY A 81 0.57 -2.88 10.29
CA GLY A 81 1.99 -3.04 9.93
C GLY A 81 2.43 -4.51 9.95
N THR A 82 2.02 -5.27 10.98
CA THR A 82 2.33 -6.71 11.07
C THR A 82 1.65 -7.51 9.96
N PHE A 83 0.42 -7.17 9.57
CA PHE A 83 -0.28 -7.79 8.46
C PHE A 83 0.40 -7.53 7.12
N VAL A 84 0.85 -6.29 6.86
CA VAL A 84 1.60 -5.94 5.65
C VAL A 84 2.95 -6.68 5.60
N ILE A 85 3.65 -6.80 6.73
CA ILE A 85 4.87 -7.60 6.82
C ILE A 85 4.56 -9.07 6.52
N LEU A 86 3.54 -9.65 7.15
CA LEU A 86 3.20 -11.07 6.97
C LEU A 86 2.83 -11.38 5.52
N SER A 87 2.02 -10.54 4.88
CA SER A 87 1.69 -10.67 3.46
C SER A 87 2.93 -10.54 2.58
N GLY A 88 3.83 -9.60 2.85
CA GLY A 88 5.11 -9.48 2.16
C GLY A 88 6.00 -10.73 2.30
N VAL A 89 6.06 -11.34 3.50
CA VAL A 89 6.81 -12.60 3.72
C VAL A 89 6.20 -13.70 2.86
N LEU A 90 4.88 -13.86 2.91
CA LEU A 90 4.17 -14.90 2.15
C LEU A 90 4.42 -14.73 0.64
N VAL A 91 4.32 -13.50 0.12
CA VAL A 91 4.62 -13.18 -1.28
C VAL A 91 6.05 -13.55 -1.66
N THR A 92 7.00 -13.21 -0.81
CA THR A 92 8.41 -13.52 -1.03
C THR A 92 8.65 -15.04 -1.06
N VAL A 93 8.09 -15.77 -0.09
CA VAL A 93 8.27 -17.22 0.02
C VAL A 93 7.64 -17.95 -1.17
N PHE A 94 6.38 -17.66 -1.53
CA PHE A 94 5.77 -18.36 -2.66
C PHE A 94 6.42 -17.98 -3.99
N SER A 95 6.85 -16.73 -4.16
CA SER A 95 7.56 -16.31 -5.38
C SER A 95 8.90 -17.03 -5.52
N ALA A 96 9.62 -17.24 -4.42
CA ALA A 96 10.86 -18.03 -4.41
C ALA A 96 10.59 -19.50 -4.75
N ILE A 97 9.52 -20.10 -4.21
CA ILE A 97 9.10 -21.46 -4.56
C ILE A 97 8.76 -21.55 -6.04
N GLY A 98 7.95 -20.63 -6.57
CA GLY A 98 7.57 -20.59 -7.98
C GLY A 98 8.77 -20.42 -8.92
N PHE A 99 9.73 -19.57 -8.54
CA PHE A 99 10.98 -19.37 -9.28
C PHE A 99 11.81 -20.66 -9.35
N VAL A 100 12.03 -21.32 -8.20
CA VAL A 100 12.78 -22.59 -8.15
C VAL A 100 12.02 -23.72 -8.85
N ALA A 101 10.70 -23.75 -8.73
CA ALA A 101 9.82 -24.72 -9.38
C ALA A 101 9.95 -24.65 -10.91
N ALA A 102 9.97 -23.44 -11.46
CA ALA A 102 10.15 -23.18 -12.89
C ALA A 102 11.53 -23.64 -13.39
N LEU A 103 12.62 -23.36 -12.64
CA LEU A 103 13.97 -23.71 -13.06
C LEU A 103 14.31 -25.20 -12.93
N LYS A 104 13.82 -25.86 -11.87
CA LYS A 104 14.13 -27.28 -11.61
C LYS A 104 13.15 -28.26 -12.25
N HIS A 105 12.10 -27.78 -12.91
CA HIS A 105 11.00 -28.59 -13.44
C HIS A 105 10.45 -29.61 -12.43
N SER A 106 10.47 -29.27 -11.14
CA SER A 106 10.07 -30.20 -10.10
C SER A 106 8.55 -30.21 -9.99
N THR A 107 7.94 -31.29 -10.47
CA THR A 107 6.48 -31.51 -10.43
C THR A 107 5.83 -31.19 -9.07
N PRO A 108 6.32 -31.71 -7.93
CA PRO A 108 5.68 -31.43 -6.65
C PRO A 108 5.73 -29.95 -6.26
N LEU A 109 6.81 -29.23 -6.59
CA LEU A 109 6.92 -27.80 -6.30
C LEU A 109 5.96 -26.97 -7.16
N ILE A 110 5.79 -27.33 -8.44
CA ILE A 110 4.85 -26.66 -9.34
C ILE A 110 3.40 -26.84 -8.84
N VAL A 111 3.04 -28.06 -8.44
CA VAL A 111 1.69 -28.34 -7.89
C VAL A 111 1.45 -27.58 -6.59
N LEU A 112 2.43 -27.58 -5.67
CA LEU A 112 2.34 -26.81 -4.42
C LEU A 112 2.13 -25.31 -4.69
N PHE A 113 2.91 -24.76 -5.62
CA PHE A 113 2.78 -23.37 -6.06
C PHE A 113 1.36 -23.05 -6.58
N ILE A 114 0.82 -23.88 -7.47
CA ILE A 114 -0.54 -23.69 -8.03
C ILE A 114 -1.60 -23.70 -6.91
N VAL A 115 -1.52 -24.64 -5.96
CA VAL A 115 -2.47 -24.73 -4.85
C VAL A 115 -2.43 -23.49 -3.97
N ILE A 116 -1.23 -22.97 -3.67
CA ILE A 116 -1.06 -21.76 -2.87
C ILE A 116 -1.66 -20.55 -3.60
N CYS A 117 -1.36 -20.38 -4.89
CA CYS A 117 -1.92 -19.27 -5.68
C CYS A 117 -3.45 -19.34 -5.77
N LEU A 118 -4.03 -20.53 -5.99
CA LEU A 118 -5.50 -20.69 -5.99
C LEU A 118 -6.13 -20.29 -4.65
N GLY A 119 -5.49 -20.64 -3.53
CA GLY A 119 -5.91 -20.22 -2.20
C GLY A 119 -5.83 -18.70 -2.02
N ALA A 120 -4.72 -18.09 -2.43
CA ALA A 120 -4.51 -16.64 -2.37
C ALA A 120 -5.55 -15.88 -3.20
N THR A 121 -5.78 -16.29 -4.44
CA THR A 121 -6.77 -15.70 -5.33
C THR A 121 -8.19 -15.83 -4.76
N SER A 122 -8.52 -16.96 -4.11
CA SER A 122 -9.82 -17.15 -3.44
C SER A 122 -10.03 -16.14 -2.29
N VAL A 123 -9.00 -15.88 -1.50
CA VAL A 123 -9.04 -14.85 -0.43
C VAL A 123 -9.17 -13.45 -1.03
N GLN A 124 -8.49 -13.16 -2.14
CA GLN A 124 -8.61 -11.87 -2.81
C GLN A 124 -10.03 -11.61 -3.33
N PHE A 125 -10.68 -12.62 -3.92
CA PHE A 125 -12.09 -12.50 -4.30
C PHE A 125 -13.01 -12.22 -3.11
N TYR A 126 -12.77 -12.87 -1.97
CA TYR A 126 -13.48 -12.55 -0.73
C TYR A 126 -13.25 -11.11 -0.28
N LEU A 127 -12.00 -10.61 -0.35
CA LEU A 127 -11.68 -9.22 -0.01
C LEU A 127 -12.36 -8.22 -0.96
N VAL A 128 -12.45 -8.51 -2.26
CA VAL A 128 -13.23 -7.69 -3.21
C VAL A 128 -14.69 -7.61 -2.78
N GLN A 129 -15.29 -8.74 -2.39
CA GLN A 129 -16.67 -8.78 -1.92
C GLN A 129 -16.86 -7.97 -0.63
N VAL A 130 -15.91 -8.03 0.31
CA VAL A 130 -15.93 -7.21 1.53
C VAL A 130 -15.81 -5.73 1.17
N ALA A 131 -14.87 -5.36 0.30
CA ALA A 131 -14.61 -3.97 -0.06
C ALA A 131 -15.77 -3.29 -0.80
N THR A 132 -16.57 -4.06 -1.54
CA THR A 132 -17.69 -3.55 -2.36
C THR A 132 -19.03 -3.55 -1.64
N SER A 133 -19.15 -4.21 -0.48
CA SER A 133 -20.41 -4.38 0.23
C SER A 133 -20.34 -3.80 1.64
N GLU A 134 -20.84 -2.57 1.82
CA GLU A 134 -20.87 -1.90 3.14
C GLU A 134 -21.74 -2.67 4.16
N GLU A 135 -22.75 -3.40 3.70
CA GLU A 135 -23.66 -4.17 4.57
C GLU A 135 -23.08 -5.51 5.02
N ASN A 136 -21.84 -5.82 4.66
CA ASN A 136 -21.21 -7.06 5.06
C ASN A 136 -20.98 -7.12 6.58
N GLY A 137 -21.08 -8.31 7.17
CA GLY A 137 -20.91 -8.56 8.60
C GLY A 137 -19.56 -8.07 9.15
N PHE A 138 -18.54 -7.97 8.29
CA PHE A 138 -17.24 -7.40 8.61
C PHE A 138 -17.33 -5.92 9.02
N HIS A 139 -18.01 -5.09 8.24
CA HIS A 139 -18.17 -3.66 8.56
C HIS A 139 -18.95 -3.46 9.86
N ASN A 140 -19.97 -4.27 10.10
CA ASN A 140 -20.74 -4.23 11.35
C ASN A 140 -19.90 -4.62 12.57
N SER A 141 -19.05 -5.64 12.43
CA SER A 141 -18.09 -6.03 13.48
C SER A 141 -17.08 -4.90 13.76
N ALA A 142 -16.51 -4.30 12.71
CA ALA A 142 -15.60 -3.17 12.83
C ALA A 142 -16.25 -1.95 13.52
N LYS A 143 -17.47 -1.58 13.09
CA LYS A 143 -18.27 -0.50 13.73
C LYS A 143 -18.51 -0.80 15.21
N THR A 144 -18.79 -2.05 15.57
CA THR A 144 -19.03 -2.47 16.97
C THR A 144 -17.76 -2.36 17.82
N GLN A 145 -16.62 -2.85 17.32
CA GLN A 145 -15.34 -2.76 18.03
C GLN A 145 -14.88 -1.31 18.21
N LEU A 146 -15.00 -0.48 17.17
CA LEU A 146 -14.69 0.94 17.25
C LEU A 146 -15.60 1.66 18.23
N LYS A 147 -16.90 1.32 18.28
CA LYS A 147 -17.84 1.88 19.25
C LYS A 147 -17.49 1.48 20.69
N HIS A 148 -17.06 0.23 20.89
CA HIS A 148 -16.59 -0.23 22.20
C HIS A 148 -15.33 0.54 22.64
N LYS A 149 -14.34 0.72 21.74
CA LYS A 149 -13.17 1.56 22.02
C LYS A 149 -13.54 3.01 22.29
N LEU A 150 -14.46 3.58 21.51
CA LEU A 150 -14.96 4.93 21.71
C LEU A 150 -15.55 5.10 23.12
N ASN A 151 -16.35 4.14 23.59
CA ASN A 151 -16.96 4.26 24.92
C ASN A 151 -15.97 4.10 26.08
N ASN A 152 -14.87 3.37 25.88
CA ASN A 152 -13.95 3.00 26.96
C ASN A 152 -12.69 3.88 27.03
N GLU A 153 -12.18 4.33 25.88
CA GLU A 153 -10.86 4.99 25.78
C GLU A 153 -10.97 6.48 25.41
N PHE A 154 -12.14 6.93 24.94
CA PHE A 154 -12.34 8.32 24.54
C PHE A 154 -12.56 9.23 25.75
N THR A 155 -11.87 10.36 25.78
CA THR A 155 -12.05 11.39 26.80
C THR A 155 -12.16 12.77 26.14
N ILE A 156 -12.85 13.73 26.75
CA ILE A 156 -12.91 15.10 26.17
C ILE A 156 -11.54 15.78 26.19
N GLU A 157 -10.73 15.46 27.21
CA GLU A 157 -9.38 15.97 27.35
C GLU A 157 -8.48 15.26 26.33
N GLY A 158 -8.35 15.85 25.14
CA GLY A 158 -7.65 15.30 23.96
C GLY A 158 -6.20 14.86 24.17
N THR A 159 -5.60 15.15 25.33
CA THR A 159 -4.22 14.84 25.68
C THR A 159 -4.03 13.53 26.45
N LYS A 160 -5.11 12.89 26.94
CA LYS A 160 -4.99 11.72 27.82
C LYS A 160 -4.84 10.39 27.09
N SER A 161 -5.41 10.24 25.90
CA SER A 161 -5.29 9.01 25.12
C SER A 161 -5.01 9.31 23.65
N THR A 162 -4.07 8.56 23.07
CA THR A 162 -3.70 8.70 21.66
C THR A 162 -4.88 8.42 20.73
N PHE A 163 -5.73 7.47 21.10
CA PHE A 163 -6.98 7.20 20.40
C PHE A 163 -7.88 8.44 20.33
N THR A 164 -8.05 9.17 21.43
CA THR A 164 -8.83 10.41 21.45
C THR A 164 -8.24 11.44 20.49
N LEU A 165 -6.93 11.67 20.53
CA LEU A 165 -6.25 12.64 19.68
C LEU A 165 -6.48 12.34 18.19
N VAL A 166 -6.25 11.09 17.78
CA VAL A 166 -6.42 10.63 16.40
C VAL A 166 -7.88 10.71 15.98
N PHE A 167 -8.80 10.26 16.84
CA PHE A 167 -10.22 10.27 16.52
C PHE A 167 -10.77 11.69 16.40
N ASN A 168 -10.31 12.61 17.24
CA ASN A 168 -10.61 14.04 17.14
C ASN A 168 -10.09 14.63 15.82
N ALA A 169 -8.87 14.27 15.41
CA ALA A 169 -8.32 14.70 14.12
C ALA A 169 -9.17 14.17 12.95
N ILE A 170 -9.55 12.90 12.97
CA ILE A 170 -10.44 12.30 11.94
C ILE A 170 -11.77 13.04 11.88
N GLN A 171 -12.40 13.33 13.01
CA GLN A 171 -13.67 14.07 13.08
C GLN A 171 -13.57 15.47 12.46
N MET A 172 -12.49 16.18 12.76
CA MET A 172 -12.25 17.52 12.23
C MET A 172 -11.93 17.51 10.74
N THR A 173 -11.08 16.59 10.29
CA THR A 173 -10.62 16.51 8.90
C THR A 173 -11.73 16.04 7.97
N LEU A 174 -12.48 15.00 8.37
CA LEU A 174 -13.56 14.44 7.55
C LEU A 174 -14.91 15.12 7.78
N GLY A 175 -15.03 16.01 8.77
CA GLY A 175 -16.29 16.68 9.08
C GLY A 175 -17.38 15.68 9.49
N CYS A 176 -17.05 14.76 10.41
CA CYS A 176 -17.92 13.70 10.89
C CYS A 176 -17.97 13.67 12.43
N CYS A 177 -18.90 12.93 13.01
CA CYS A 177 -19.00 12.79 14.47
C CYS A 177 -19.44 11.37 14.87
N GLY A 178 -18.74 10.78 15.83
CA GLY A 178 -19.00 9.41 16.29
C GLY A 178 -18.71 8.35 15.22
N ILE A 179 -19.04 7.09 15.49
CA ILE A 179 -18.81 5.98 14.55
C ILE A 179 -19.93 5.93 13.50
N ASN A 180 -21.16 5.82 13.98
CA ASN A 180 -22.41 5.87 13.23
C ASN A 180 -23.02 7.27 13.23
N GLY A 181 -22.74 8.07 14.26
CA GLY A 181 -23.18 9.45 14.34
C GLY A 181 -23.00 10.07 15.73
N VAL A 182 -23.48 11.30 15.86
CA VAL A 182 -23.48 12.11 17.09
C VAL A 182 -24.02 11.41 18.34
N ARG A 183 -24.93 10.44 18.18
CA ARG A 183 -25.55 9.69 19.29
C ARG A 183 -24.67 8.59 19.86
N ASP A 184 -23.49 8.36 19.30
CA ASP A 184 -22.55 7.38 19.87
C ASP A 184 -21.88 7.89 21.15
N PHE A 185 -21.91 9.19 21.40
CA PHE A 185 -21.41 9.79 22.63
C PHE A 185 -22.51 9.83 23.69
N ASN A 186 -22.18 9.36 24.90
CA ASN A 186 -23.07 9.39 26.05
C ASN A 186 -22.41 10.17 27.19
N ASN A 187 -22.99 11.32 27.58
CA ASN A 187 -22.65 12.09 28.77
C ASN A 187 -21.14 12.34 28.96
N LEU A 188 -20.55 13.07 28.01
CA LEU A 188 -19.16 13.48 28.13
C LEU A 188 -19.05 14.62 29.18
N THR A 189 -18.22 14.46 30.21
CA THR A 189 -18.05 15.48 31.26
C THR A 189 -16.68 16.14 31.18
N PHE A 190 -16.67 17.47 31.32
CA PHE A 190 -15.46 18.28 31.40
C PHE A 190 -15.44 19.09 32.68
N VAL A 191 -14.28 19.13 33.33
CA VAL A 191 -14.07 19.80 34.60
C VAL A 191 -13.28 21.08 34.36
N GLU A 192 -13.98 22.22 34.34
CA GLU A 192 -13.35 23.53 34.20
C GLU A 192 -12.79 23.96 35.57
N LYS A 193 -11.49 24.30 35.62
CA LYS A 193 -10.80 24.78 36.83
C LYS A 193 -10.52 26.26 36.65
N PHE A 194 -11.06 27.08 37.55
CA PHE A 194 -10.79 28.52 37.57
C PHE A 194 -9.56 28.81 38.44
N PRO A 195 -8.60 29.62 37.95
CA PRO A 195 -7.35 29.90 38.66
C PRO A 195 -7.54 30.76 39.92
N ASP A 196 -8.59 31.60 39.98
CA ASP A 196 -8.75 32.64 41.01
C ASP A 196 -9.71 32.31 42.17
N SER A 197 -10.32 31.12 42.21
CA SER A 197 -11.18 30.74 43.33
C SER A 197 -10.80 29.39 43.91
N LYS A 198 -10.43 29.39 45.20
CA LYS A 198 -10.50 28.18 46.02
C LYS A 198 -11.95 27.66 45.92
N GLN A 199 -12.16 26.55 45.21
CA GLN A 199 -13.43 25.79 45.09
C GLN A 199 -14.55 26.29 44.17
N THR A 200 -14.29 26.63 42.91
CA THR A 200 -15.39 26.56 41.92
C THR A 200 -15.02 25.62 40.78
N ILE A 201 -15.27 24.33 41.00
CA ILE A 201 -15.22 23.33 39.94
C ILE A 201 -16.53 23.44 39.17
N SER A 202 -16.49 23.90 37.93
CA SER A 202 -17.68 23.88 37.05
C SER A 202 -17.60 22.65 36.16
N THR A 203 -18.48 21.68 36.43
CA THR A 203 -18.62 20.49 35.58
C THR A 203 -19.57 20.83 34.44
N LYS A 204 -19.06 20.87 33.22
CA LYS A 204 -19.85 21.02 32.00
C LYS A 204 -20.14 19.64 31.42
N SER A 205 -21.40 19.40 31.09
CA SER A 205 -21.82 18.21 30.33
C SER A 205 -21.86 18.55 28.85
N PHE A 206 -21.17 17.76 28.04
CA PHE A 206 -21.12 17.87 26.58
C PHE A 206 -21.89 16.70 25.96
N ALA A 207 -22.73 17.02 24.98
CA ALA A 207 -23.44 16.02 24.18
C ALA A 207 -22.50 15.37 23.15
N VAL A 208 -21.57 16.16 22.59
CA VAL A 208 -20.56 15.70 21.63
C VAL A 208 -19.21 16.36 21.92
N PRO A 209 -18.08 15.79 21.46
CA PRO A 209 -16.78 16.42 21.58
C PRO A 209 -16.69 17.72 20.74
N PRO A 210 -15.84 18.69 21.14
CA PRO A 210 -15.60 19.91 20.35
C PRO A 210 -15.13 19.65 18.90
N SER A 211 -14.45 18.53 18.64
CA SER A 211 -14.03 18.09 17.30
C SER A 211 -15.19 17.79 16.35
N CYS A 212 -16.40 17.52 16.87
CA CYS A 212 -17.60 17.31 16.06
C CYS A 212 -18.24 18.62 15.56
N CYS A 213 -17.82 19.76 16.09
CA CYS A 213 -18.26 21.08 15.62
C CYS A 213 -17.58 21.43 14.31
N ARG A 214 -18.32 22.03 13.37
CA ARG A 214 -17.80 22.24 12.01
C ARG A 214 -16.54 23.13 11.97
N LYS A 215 -15.48 22.62 11.36
CA LYS A 215 -14.19 23.31 11.16
C LYS A 215 -14.36 24.73 10.61
N ASN A 216 -15.13 24.87 9.53
CA ASN A 216 -15.33 26.12 8.80
C ASN A 216 -16.13 27.20 9.56
N ARG A 217 -16.57 26.92 10.79
CA ARG A 217 -17.37 27.86 11.59
C ARG A 217 -16.68 28.25 12.90
N TYR A 218 -15.95 27.32 13.50
CA TYR A 218 -15.36 27.50 14.83
C TYR A 218 -13.83 27.49 14.86
N PHE A 219 -13.16 26.94 13.83
CA PHE A 219 -11.71 26.75 13.81
C PHE A 219 -11.08 27.47 12.62
N CYS A 220 -11.33 28.78 12.52
CA CYS A 220 -10.91 29.63 11.41
C CYS A 220 -10.81 31.09 11.83
N THR A 221 -9.82 31.79 11.27
CA THR A 221 -9.41 33.14 11.68
C THR A 221 -10.44 34.24 11.40
N SER A 222 -11.36 34.03 10.45
CA SER A 222 -12.35 35.04 10.02
C SER A 222 -13.81 34.60 10.17
N CYS A 223 -14.06 33.62 11.04
CA CYS A 223 -15.40 33.05 11.20
C CYS A 223 -16.19 33.75 12.31
N THR A 224 -17.51 33.89 12.09
CA THR A 224 -18.42 34.60 13.00
C THR A 224 -18.51 33.99 14.40
N ASP A 225 -18.25 32.68 14.52
CA ASP A 225 -18.41 31.91 15.76
C ASP A 225 -17.07 31.37 16.30
N ALA A 226 -15.93 31.92 15.87
CA ALA A 226 -14.58 31.51 16.28
C ALA A 226 -14.24 31.93 17.73
N ASN A 227 -15.10 31.62 18.70
CA ASN A 227 -14.89 31.90 20.12
C ASN A 227 -15.23 30.70 21.01
N TYR A 228 -14.62 30.68 22.20
CA TYR A 228 -14.74 29.58 23.16
C TYR A 228 -16.19 29.33 23.61
N ILE A 229 -16.98 30.39 23.79
CA ILE A 229 -18.37 30.28 24.25
C ILE A 229 -19.25 29.63 23.18
N ALA A 230 -19.06 29.98 21.91
CA ALA A 230 -19.81 29.43 20.79
C ALA A 230 -19.43 27.96 20.53
N LEU A 231 -18.14 27.62 20.62
CA LEU A 231 -17.64 26.25 20.48
C LEU A 231 -18.18 25.35 21.61
N THR A 232 -18.09 25.80 22.87
CA THR A 232 -18.63 25.03 24.00
C THR A 232 -20.14 24.86 23.90
N ARG A 233 -20.88 25.90 23.48
CA ARG A 233 -22.33 25.79 23.24
C ARG A 233 -22.66 24.76 22.17
N CYS A 234 -21.88 24.71 21.07
CA CYS A 234 -22.04 23.69 20.03
C CYS A 234 -21.87 22.27 20.60
N ALA A 235 -20.80 22.04 21.35
CA ALA A 235 -20.52 20.74 21.99
C ALA A 235 -21.59 20.34 23.03
N GLN A 236 -22.16 21.31 23.75
CA GLN A 236 -23.22 21.09 24.76
C GLN A 236 -24.56 20.72 24.13
N MET A 237 -24.96 21.43 23.08
CA MET A 237 -26.25 21.21 22.41
C MET A 237 -26.23 19.97 21.51
N GLY A 238 -25.07 19.62 20.96
CA GLY A 238 -24.93 18.51 20.02
C GLY A 238 -25.90 18.65 18.84
N ALA A 239 -26.59 17.56 18.51
CA ALA A 239 -27.58 17.54 17.43
C ALA A 239 -28.99 18.07 17.82
N SER A 240 -29.21 18.39 19.10
CA SER A 240 -30.52 18.82 19.62
C SER A 240 -30.70 20.35 19.65
N GLY A 241 -29.67 21.11 19.25
CA GLY A 241 -29.75 22.58 19.17
C GLY A 241 -30.56 23.06 17.95
N THR A 242 -31.11 24.27 18.05
CA THR A 242 -31.90 24.95 17.00
C THR A 242 -31.12 25.24 15.70
N GLY A 243 -29.84 24.91 15.65
CA GLY A 243 -29.01 24.96 14.45
C GLY A 243 -28.39 23.60 14.14
N THR A 244 -29.11 22.73 13.43
CA THR A 244 -28.58 21.48 12.82
C THR A 244 -27.38 21.71 11.88
N SER A 245 -27.06 22.98 11.59
CA SER A 245 -25.92 23.43 10.80
C SER A 245 -24.61 23.58 11.58
N ALA A 246 -24.60 23.45 12.92
CA ALA A 246 -23.40 23.68 13.74
C ALA A 246 -22.53 22.42 13.94
N VAL A 247 -23.14 21.24 13.98
CA VAL A 247 -22.48 19.96 14.25
C VAL A 247 -22.49 19.07 13.01
N SER A 248 -21.43 18.30 12.82
CA SER A 248 -21.35 17.25 11.80
C SER A 248 -22.16 16.02 12.23
N SER A 249 -23.30 15.78 11.59
CA SER A 249 -24.21 14.68 12.00
C SER A 249 -23.85 13.31 11.41
N LYS A 250 -23.01 13.26 10.37
CA LYS A 250 -22.60 12.01 9.70
C LYS A 250 -21.64 11.21 10.59
N GLY A 251 -21.82 9.89 10.62
CA GLY A 251 -20.88 8.97 11.29
C GLY A 251 -19.53 8.90 10.57
N CYS A 252 -18.44 8.91 11.34
CA CYS A 252 -17.09 8.90 10.78
C CYS A 252 -16.75 7.64 10.03
N TYR A 253 -17.29 6.48 10.42
CA TYR A 253 -17.01 5.25 9.69
C TYR A 253 -17.53 5.33 8.25
N ARG A 254 -18.76 5.82 8.07
CA ARG A 254 -19.37 5.95 6.75
C ARG A 254 -18.63 7.00 5.92
N VAL A 255 -18.35 8.18 6.47
CA VAL A 255 -17.64 9.23 5.73
C VAL A 255 -16.21 8.79 5.37
N MET A 256 -15.51 8.08 6.26
CA MET A 256 -14.20 7.53 5.96
C MET A 256 -14.27 6.47 4.86
N PHE A 257 -15.27 5.59 4.90
CA PHE A 257 -15.49 4.59 3.87
C PHE A 257 -15.84 5.24 2.52
N GLU A 258 -16.77 6.20 2.49
CA GLU A 258 -17.11 7.02 1.32
C GLU A 258 -15.86 7.71 0.77
N GLN A 259 -15.05 8.36 1.63
CA GLN A 259 -13.82 9.03 1.20
C GLN A 259 -12.81 8.07 0.59
N VAL A 260 -12.61 6.89 1.20
CA VAL A 260 -11.70 5.88 0.68
C VAL A 260 -12.23 5.29 -0.62
N SER A 261 -13.53 5.01 -0.72
CA SER A 261 -14.20 4.47 -1.90
C SER A 261 -14.21 5.47 -3.07
N ASP A 262 -14.54 6.73 -2.81
CA ASP A 262 -14.73 7.73 -3.85
C ASP A 262 -13.40 8.28 -4.37
N ASN A 263 -12.44 8.56 -3.47
CA ASN A 263 -11.15 9.14 -3.88
C ASN A 263 -10.15 8.08 -4.33
N SER A 264 -10.07 6.97 -3.59
CA SER A 264 -9.05 5.94 -3.81
C SER A 264 -9.63 4.60 -4.28
N GLY A 265 -10.96 4.43 -4.27
CA GLY A 265 -11.58 3.12 -4.53
C GLY A 265 -11.37 2.64 -5.95
N HIS A 266 -11.41 3.52 -6.95
CA HIS A 266 -11.07 3.15 -8.33
C HIS A 266 -9.62 2.65 -8.46
N THR A 267 -8.67 3.33 -7.80
CA THR A 267 -7.26 2.94 -7.81
C THR A 267 -7.03 1.63 -7.05
N ILE A 268 -7.59 1.49 -5.85
CA ILE A 268 -7.46 0.30 -5.01
C ILE A 268 -8.11 -0.91 -5.71
N MET A 269 -9.32 -0.74 -6.24
CA MET A 269 -10.03 -1.79 -6.97
C MET A 269 -9.27 -2.17 -8.25
N GLY A 270 -8.71 -1.19 -8.97
CA GLY A 270 -7.88 -1.42 -10.14
C GLY A 270 -6.61 -2.22 -9.82
N ILE A 271 -5.90 -1.85 -8.74
CA ILE A 271 -4.72 -2.59 -8.26
C ILE A 271 -5.10 -4.01 -7.84
N LEU A 272 -6.20 -4.18 -7.10
CA LEU A 272 -6.67 -5.48 -6.64
C LEU A 272 -7.05 -6.40 -7.80
N LEU A 273 -7.75 -5.87 -8.81
CA LEU A 273 -8.07 -6.60 -10.03
C LEU A 273 -6.81 -6.96 -10.83
N PHE A 274 -5.84 -6.03 -10.92
CA PHE A 274 -4.56 -6.29 -11.57
C PHE A 274 -3.81 -7.45 -10.90
N ILE A 275 -3.77 -7.48 -9.57
CA ILE A 275 -3.14 -8.56 -8.80
C ILE A 275 -3.83 -9.89 -9.09
N ILE A 276 -5.17 -9.95 -9.08
CA ILE A 276 -5.93 -11.17 -9.39
C ILE A 276 -5.59 -11.67 -10.80
N VAL A 277 -5.61 -10.79 -11.80
CA VAL A 277 -5.28 -11.16 -13.19
C VAL A 277 -3.83 -11.63 -13.31
N TRP A 278 -2.91 -10.96 -12.60
CA TRP A 278 -1.50 -11.33 -12.55
C TRP A 278 -1.29 -12.72 -11.93
N GLU A 279 -1.97 -13.04 -10.83
CA GLU A 279 -1.92 -14.37 -10.20
C GLU A 279 -2.53 -15.45 -11.10
N MET A 280 -3.67 -15.16 -11.74
CA MET A 280 -4.30 -16.09 -12.68
C MET A 280 -3.37 -16.41 -13.86
N LEU A 281 -2.65 -15.41 -14.38
CA LEU A 281 -1.64 -15.60 -15.42
C LEU A 281 -0.51 -16.53 -14.95
N GLN A 282 -0.03 -16.36 -13.72
CA GLN A 282 0.99 -17.22 -13.14
C GLN A 282 0.52 -18.66 -12.93
N ILE A 283 -0.75 -18.86 -12.52
CA ILE A 283 -1.37 -20.19 -12.43
C ILE A 283 -1.41 -20.86 -13.81
N VAL A 284 -1.84 -20.13 -14.85
CA VAL A 284 -1.87 -20.64 -16.23
C VAL A 284 -0.47 -21.06 -16.69
N PHE A 285 0.55 -20.23 -16.44
CA PHE A 285 1.93 -20.60 -16.76
C PHE A 285 2.41 -21.83 -15.99
N GLY A 286 2.11 -21.94 -14.70
CA GLY A 286 2.42 -23.15 -13.91
C GLY A 286 1.78 -24.42 -14.49
N ILE A 287 0.53 -24.32 -14.93
CA ILE A 287 -0.20 -25.41 -15.60
C ILE A 287 0.47 -25.76 -16.94
N LEU A 288 0.78 -24.76 -17.78
CA LEU A 288 1.43 -24.98 -19.08
C LEU A 288 2.81 -25.64 -18.92
N VAL A 289 3.61 -25.21 -17.95
CA VAL A 289 4.89 -25.83 -17.60
C VAL A 289 4.70 -27.29 -17.19
N LYS A 290 3.64 -27.58 -16.42
CA LYS A 290 3.37 -28.96 -15.98
C LYS A 290 2.97 -29.90 -17.11
N PHE A 291 2.26 -29.41 -18.12
CA PHE A 291 1.77 -30.20 -19.26
C PHE A 291 2.71 -30.21 -20.47
N THR A 292 3.72 -29.34 -20.51
CA THR A 292 4.71 -29.34 -21.59
C THR A 292 5.76 -30.42 -21.30
N PRO A 293 5.99 -31.40 -22.22
CA PRO A 293 7.03 -32.39 -22.03
C PRO A 293 8.40 -31.70 -21.96
N PRO A 294 9.34 -32.19 -21.13
CA PRO A 294 10.69 -31.66 -21.13
C PRO A 294 11.29 -31.83 -22.52
N VAL A 295 11.94 -30.79 -23.03
CA VAL A 295 12.73 -30.89 -24.26
C VAL A 295 13.85 -31.87 -23.94
N VAL A 296 13.80 -33.05 -24.55
CA VAL A 296 14.90 -34.01 -24.48
C VAL A 296 16.06 -33.35 -25.19
N GLU A 297 17.08 -32.91 -24.45
CA GLU A 297 18.34 -32.52 -25.06
C GLU A 297 18.84 -33.73 -25.86
N GLU A 298 18.93 -33.57 -27.19
CA GLU A 298 19.57 -34.59 -28.00
C GLU A 298 20.97 -34.84 -27.43
N PRO A 299 21.36 -36.11 -27.22
CA PRO A 299 22.70 -36.39 -26.75
C PRO A 299 23.71 -35.71 -27.68
N PRO A 300 24.81 -35.16 -27.15
CA PRO A 300 25.83 -34.55 -27.99
C PRO A 300 26.21 -35.54 -29.09
N PRO A 301 26.40 -35.07 -30.34
CA PRO A 301 26.77 -35.96 -31.43
C PRO A 301 27.98 -36.78 -30.99
N PRO A 302 28.02 -38.09 -31.31
CA PRO A 302 29.14 -38.94 -30.93
C PRO A 302 30.44 -38.29 -31.42
N PRO A 303 31.54 -38.40 -30.65
CA PRO A 303 32.82 -37.87 -31.08
C PRO A 303 33.14 -38.42 -32.48
N PRO A 304 33.74 -37.60 -33.36
CA PRO A 304 34.14 -38.08 -34.68
C PRO A 304 35.01 -39.33 -34.51
N PRO A 305 34.85 -40.34 -35.39
CA PRO A 305 35.66 -41.54 -35.32
C PRO A 305 37.14 -41.14 -35.31
N PRO A 306 38.01 -41.87 -34.57
CA PRO A 306 39.44 -41.65 -34.63
C PRO A 306 39.86 -41.63 -36.10
N PRO A 307 40.73 -40.68 -36.53
CA PRO A 307 41.22 -40.67 -37.89
C PRO A 307 41.74 -42.06 -38.22
N GLU A 308 41.24 -42.66 -39.30
CA GLU A 308 41.74 -43.94 -39.78
C GLU A 308 43.26 -43.86 -39.85
N PRO A 309 44.00 -44.89 -39.38
CA PRO A 309 45.44 -44.90 -39.48
C PRO A 309 45.80 -44.61 -40.92
N VAL A 310 46.47 -43.48 -41.13
CA VAL A 310 46.95 -43.06 -42.45
C VAL A 310 47.78 -44.22 -42.98
N VAL A 311 47.19 -45.02 -43.88
CA VAL A 311 47.93 -45.98 -44.67
C VAL A 311 48.92 -45.11 -45.42
N SER A 312 50.17 -45.17 -44.99
CA SER A 312 51.28 -44.46 -45.60
C SER A 312 51.28 -44.80 -47.08
N LEU A 313 50.78 -43.87 -47.90
CA LEU A 313 50.86 -43.96 -49.34
C LEU A 313 52.35 -44.13 -49.68
N PRO A 314 52.72 -45.06 -50.58
CA PRO A 314 54.09 -45.17 -51.05
C PRO A 314 54.57 -43.81 -51.53
N LYS A 315 55.74 -43.42 -51.04
CA LYS A 315 56.45 -42.18 -51.35
C LYS A 315 56.55 -42.01 -52.86
N ILE A 316 55.63 -41.23 -53.45
CA ILE A 316 55.73 -40.82 -54.85
C ILE A 316 56.91 -39.85 -54.91
N VAL A 317 57.92 -40.23 -55.69
CA VAL A 317 59.07 -39.40 -56.02
C VAL A 317 58.55 -38.19 -56.78
N GLU A 318 58.67 -37.03 -56.16
CA GLU A 318 58.26 -35.73 -56.69
C GLU A 318 59.22 -35.35 -57.83
N PRO A 319 58.73 -35.17 -59.08
CA PRO A 319 59.57 -34.65 -60.15
C PRO A 319 59.84 -33.15 -59.92
N GLU A 320 61.09 -32.78 -60.17
CA GLU A 320 61.63 -31.43 -60.13
C GLU A 320 60.82 -30.51 -61.08
N ILE A 321 60.03 -29.60 -60.51
CA ILE A 321 59.28 -28.57 -61.25
C ILE A 321 60.14 -27.31 -61.30
N GLU A 322 60.53 -26.92 -62.52
CA GLU A 322 61.18 -25.65 -62.82
C GLU A 322 60.33 -24.46 -62.33
N GLU A 323 60.98 -23.52 -61.65
CA GLU A 323 60.40 -22.26 -61.17
C GLU A 323 59.90 -21.41 -62.35
N GLU A 324 58.58 -21.40 -62.57
CA GLU A 324 57.94 -20.41 -63.44
C GLU A 324 57.72 -19.10 -62.67
N LYS A 325 58.32 -18.04 -63.22
CA LYS A 325 58.42 -16.69 -62.70
C LYS A 325 57.04 -16.05 -62.44
N PHE A 326 56.71 -15.84 -61.17
CA PHE A 326 55.47 -15.20 -60.73
C PHE A 326 55.45 -13.70 -61.10
N VAL A 327 54.46 -13.26 -61.89
CA VAL A 327 54.18 -11.86 -62.20
C VAL A 327 53.08 -11.35 -61.25
N ALA A 328 53.37 -10.28 -60.51
CA ALA A 328 52.46 -9.70 -59.52
C ALA A 328 51.38 -8.82 -60.19
N HIS A 329 50.13 -9.29 -60.17
CA HIS A 329 48.95 -8.43 -60.39
C HIS A 329 47.84 -8.74 -59.40
N ALA A 330 47.70 -7.87 -58.39
CA ALA A 330 46.43 -7.26 -57.97
C ALA A 330 46.65 -6.50 -56.64
N ARG A 331 46.34 -5.20 -56.64
CA ARG A 331 46.13 -4.41 -55.41
C ARG A 331 44.72 -4.75 -54.89
N PRO A 332 44.54 -5.15 -53.63
CA PRO A 332 43.21 -5.14 -53.02
C PRO A 332 42.81 -3.69 -52.71
N SER A 333 41.62 -3.32 -53.18
CA SER A 333 40.96 -2.05 -52.89
C SER A 333 40.63 -1.94 -51.41
N THR A 334 41.01 -0.82 -50.81
CA THR A 334 40.58 -0.35 -49.50
C THR A 334 39.05 -0.29 -49.45
N PHE A 335 38.45 -1.06 -48.54
CA PHE A 335 37.04 -0.95 -48.18
C PHE A 335 36.88 0.21 -47.21
N ASP A 336 36.25 1.29 -47.67
CA ASP A 336 35.83 2.41 -46.82
C ASP A 336 34.68 1.98 -45.90
N HIS A 337 34.73 2.48 -44.67
CA HIS A 337 33.73 2.26 -43.63
C HIS A 337 32.32 2.72 -44.06
N PRO A 338 31.26 1.94 -43.77
CA PRO A 338 29.90 2.45 -43.92
C PRO A 338 29.57 3.46 -42.82
N ASP A 339 29.17 4.65 -43.27
CA ASP A 339 28.76 5.81 -42.51
C ASP A 339 27.43 5.56 -41.76
N VAL A 340 27.46 5.49 -40.43
CA VAL A 340 26.34 5.07 -39.56
C VAL A 340 25.36 6.21 -39.25
N ASN A 341 25.53 7.41 -39.81
CA ASN A 341 24.75 8.59 -39.44
C ASN A 341 23.64 9.00 -40.43
N ARG A 342 22.99 8.04 -41.09
CA ARG A 342 21.90 8.36 -42.04
C ARG A 342 20.67 7.48 -41.88
N ILE A 343 19.96 7.63 -40.76
CA ILE A 343 18.51 7.36 -40.73
C ILE A 343 17.81 8.68 -40.39
N LYS A 344 17.48 9.41 -41.44
CA LYS A 344 16.51 10.49 -41.38
C LYS A 344 15.12 9.88 -41.36
N SER A 345 14.35 10.35 -40.38
CA SER A 345 12.90 10.57 -40.42
C SER A 345 12.38 10.88 -41.83
N THR A 346 11.31 10.16 -42.21
CA THR A 346 10.15 10.55 -43.05
C THR A 346 9.29 9.27 -43.15
N GLU A 347 8.15 9.22 -42.48
CA GLU A 347 6.81 9.49 -43.04
C GLU A 347 6.30 8.44 -44.04
N ILE A 348 4.96 8.32 -44.07
CA ILE A 348 4.11 7.68 -45.08
C ILE A 348 3.85 6.17 -44.79
N TRP A 349 2.65 5.66 -44.47
CA TRP A 349 1.24 6.09 -44.58
C TRP A 349 0.45 5.78 -43.31
#